data_AF-A0A9X4GPD4-F1
#
_entry.id   AF-A0A9X4GPD4-F1
#
_cell.length_a   1.000
_cell.length_b   1.000
_cell.length_c   1.000
_cell.angle_alpha   90.00
_cell.angle_beta   90.00
_cell.angle_gamma   90.00
#
_symmetry.space_group_name_H-M   'P 1'
#
loop_
_entity.id
_entity.type
_entity.pdbx_description
1 polymer ?
#
loop_
_entity_poly.entity_id
_entity_poly.type
_entity_poly.pdbx_seq_one_letter_code
_entity_poly.pdbx_strand_id
1 'polypeptide(L)'
;MPQESPVSLLKQPSPYAPELLRQLAEEGEFKFYPKGSRFVFIHAGEHMCQFIRKGTISIENLENNLALGIASAPVSLGFTSALSEKLLLRALDECEVATVPLETVMARIEDKQLWEIMARHMIIVTNKLFIQNEMAAAPTTYDVLCYQLQALDKESDSIRQQIAAYQYILDRTHLSRSSVMKMLAALKKGGYIELEQGKLVAIKHLPARF
;
A
#
# COMPACT_ATOMS: atom_id res chain seq x y z
N MET A 1 3.33 22.59 14.85
CA MET A 1 3.94 21.79 13.77
C MET A 1 2.97 21.82 12.60
N PRO A 2 3.39 22.11 11.36
CA PRO A 2 2.47 22.03 10.22
C PRO A 2 1.87 20.63 10.19
N GLN A 3 0.54 20.53 10.22
CA GLN A 3 -0.15 19.24 10.11
C GLN A 3 0.18 18.66 8.74
N GLU A 4 0.97 17.57 8.72
CA GLU A 4 1.18 16.81 7.49
C GLU A 4 -0.18 16.36 6.96
N SER A 5 -0.40 16.46 5.64
CA SER A 5 -1.61 15.96 5.01
C SER A 5 -1.79 14.47 5.36
N PRO A 6 -3.01 13.99 5.68
CA PRO A 6 -3.27 12.57 6.00
C PRO A 6 -2.67 11.61 4.97
N VAL A 7 -2.64 12.01 3.69
CA VAL A 7 -2.06 11.24 2.59
C VAL A 7 -0.56 11.00 2.75
N SER A 8 0.17 11.93 3.39
CA SER A 8 1.61 11.79 3.64
C SER A 8 1.90 10.68 4.65
N LEU A 9 1.05 10.56 5.68
CA LEU A 9 1.17 9.52 6.72
C LEU A 9 0.95 8.11 6.16
N LEU A 10 0.20 7.95 5.07
CA LEU A 10 0.04 6.65 4.41
C LEU A 10 1.36 6.11 3.86
N LYS A 11 2.21 7.00 3.35
CA LYS A 11 3.46 6.63 2.65
C LYS A 11 4.64 6.45 3.58
N GLN A 12 4.60 7.01 4.79
CA GLN A 12 5.65 6.81 5.78
C GLN A 12 5.67 5.36 6.26
N PRO A 13 6.77 4.60 6.11
CA PRO A 13 6.87 3.24 6.63
C PRO A 13 6.82 3.26 8.16
N SER A 14 6.34 2.15 8.76
CA SER A 14 6.40 2.02 10.21
C SER A 14 7.87 1.92 10.66
N PRO A 15 8.34 2.74 11.62
CA PRO A 15 9.72 2.68 12.09
C PRO A 15 10.04 1.37 12.82
N TYR A 16 9.01 0.60 13.19
CA TYR A 16 9.13 -0.70 13.85
C TYR A 16 9.20 -1.88 12.86
N ALA A 17 8.86 -1.66 11.59
CA ALA A 17 8.88 -2.71 10.57
C ALA A 17 10.28 -3.37 10.37
N PRO A 18 11.40 -2.61 10.33
CA PRO A 18 12.73 -3.21 10.17
C PRO A 18 13.08 -4.18 11.31
N GLU A 19 12.81 -3.80 12.56
CA GLU A 19 13.11 -4.62 13.73
C GLU A 19 12.21 -5.86 13.80
N LEU A 20 10.91 -5.70 13.51
CA LEU A 20 9.99 -6.84 13.41
C LEU A 20 10.44 -7.81 12.31
N LEU A 21 10.82 -7.31 11.15
CA LEU A 21 11.34 -8.15 10.07
C LEU A 21 12.57 -8.93 10.54
N ARG A 22 13.54 -8.23 11.13
CA ARG A 22 14.80 -8.83 11.59
C ARG A 22 14.55 -9.94 12.61
N GLN A 23 13.69 -9.70 13.59
CA GLN A 23 13.45 -10.63 14.70
C GLN A 23 12.52 -11.78 14.36
N LEU A 24 11.48 -11.53 13.56
CA LEU A 24 10.43 -12.52 13.29
C LEU A 24 10.74 -13.40 12.08
N ALA A 25 11.63 -12.95 11.19
CA ALA A 25 12.06 -13.72 10.01
C ALA A 25 13.53 -14.13 10.06
N GLU A 26 14.20 -14.05 11.22
CA GLU A 26 15.63 -14.36 11.39
C GLU A 26 16.01 -15.73 10.82
N GLU A 27 15.22 -16.76 11.14
CA GLU A 27 15.41 -18.14 10.68
C GLU A 27 14.60 -18.46 9.42
N GLY A 28 13.95 -17.46 8.82
CA GLY A 28 13.16 -17.63 7.61
C GLY A 28 14.06 -17.78 6.38
N GLU A 29 13.68 -18.67 5.47
CA GLU A 29 14.34 -18.79 4.18
C GLU A 29 13.92 -17.63 3.27
N PHE A 30 14.85 -16.73 2.96
CA PHE A 30 14.61 -15.63 2.02
C PHE A 30 14.89 -16.09 0.58
N LYS A 31 13.91 -15.88 -0.31
CA LYS A 31 13.99 -16.20 -1.73
C LYS A 31 13.75 -14.96 -2.57
N PHE A 32 14.40 -14.92 -3.73
CA PHE A 32 14.14 -13.90 -4.74
C PHE A 32 12.95 -14.28 -5.61
N TYR A 33 12.06 -13.33 -5.81
CA TYR A 33 10.85 -13.47 -6.61
C TYR A 33 10.80 -12.35 -7.66
N PRO A 34 10.52 -12.68 -8.93
CA PRO A 34 10.45 -11.69 -9.99
C PRO A 34 9.20 -10.80 -9.86
N LYS A 35 9.19 -9.70 -10.62
CA LYS A 35 8.02 -8.84 -10.80
C LYS A 35 6.79 -9.68 -11.21
N GLY A 36 5.66 -9.40 -10.57
CA GLY A 36 4.39 -10.09 -10.81
C GLY A 36 4.16 -11.31 -9.95
N SER A 37 5.15 -11.78 -9.17
CA SER A 37 4.95 -12.83 -8.17
C SER A 37 3.86 -12.44 -7.16
N ARG A 38 3.04 -13.42 -6.78
CA ARG A 38 1.89 -13.24 -5.87
C ARG A 38 2.13 -14.01 -4.57
N PHE A 39 1.84 -13.36 -3.46
CA PHE A 39 1.92 -13.94 -2.13
C PHE A 39 0.55 -13.87 -1.48
N VAL A 40 -0.02 -15.03 -1.19
CA VAL A 40 -1.26 -15.15 -0.41
C VAL A 40 -0.92 -15.40 1.06
N PHE A 41 -1.82 -15.03 1.95
CA PHE A 41 -1.63 -15.21 3.40
C PHE A 41 -2.15 -16.55 3.92
N ILE A 42 -2.56 -17.46 3.01
CA ILE A 42 -2.95 -18.84 3.36
C ILE A 42 -2.30 -19.81 2.42
N HIS A 43 -1.64 -20.80 3.00
CA HIS A 43 -1.03 -21.89 2.26
C HIS A 43 -1.39 -23.21 2.94
N ALA A 44 -2.02 -24.13 2.20
CA ALA A 44 -2.44 -25.44 2.73
C ALA A 44 -3.27 -25.39 4.04
N GLY A 45 -4.06 -24.33 4.24
CA GLY A 45 -4.86 -24.11 5.45
C GLY A 45 -4.11 -23.42 6.60
N GLU A 46 -2.82 -23.16 6.47
CA GLU A 46 -2.03 -22.41 7.44
C GLU A 46 -1.97 -20.93 7.07
N HIS A 47 -2.15 -20.09 8.09
CA HIS A 47 -2.00 -18.65 7.98
C HIS A 47 -0.52 -18.28 7.92
N MET A 48 -0.14 -17.45 6.95
CA MET A 48 1.25 -17.08 6.69
C MET A 48 1.47 -15.59 6.89
N CYS A 49 2.67 -15.24 7.35
CA CYS A 49 3.21 -13.90 7.34
C CYS A 49 4.26 -13.76 6.23
N GLN A 50 4.30 -12.59 5.60
CA GLN A 50 5.23 -12.25 4.53
C GLN A 50 6.18 -11.15 5.01
N PHE A 51 7.48 -11.41 4.88
CA PHE A 51 8.55 -10.50 5.27
C PHE A 51 9.40 -10.15 4.05
N ILE A 52 9.44 -8.87 3.67
CA ILE A 52 10.09 -8.40 2.45
C ILE A 52 11.31 -7.56 2.83
N ARG A 53 12.51 -8.03 2.48
CA ARG A 53 13.79 -7.33 2.73
C ARG A 53 14.19 -6.37 1.62
N LYS A 54 13.79 -6.67 0.39
CA LYS A 54 14.09 -5.88 -0.81
C LYS A 54 12.88 -5.87 -1.72
N GLY A 55 12.69 -4.77 -2.44
CA GLY A 55 11.68 -4.60 -3.47
C GLY A 55 10.44 -3.84 -2.98
N THR A 56 9.47 -3.73 -3.89
CA THR A 56 8.22 -3.02 -3.68
C THR A 56 7.05 -3.92 -4.02
N ILE A 57 6.03 -3.92 -3.16
CA ILE A 57 4.83 -4.73 -3.33
C ILE A 57 3.57 -3.86 -3.37
N SER A 58 2.58 -4.33 -4.11
CA SER A 58 1.19 -3.87 -4.06
C SER A 58 0.43 -4.76 -3.09
N ILE A 59 -0.36 -4.16 -2.21
CA ILE A 59 -1.30 -4.86 -1.32
C ILE A 59 -2.66 -4.78 -1.99
N GLU A 60 -3.26 -5.91 -2.33
CA GLU A 60 -4.49 -5.97 -3.12
C GLU A 60 -5.54 -6.82 -2.41
N ASN A 61 -6.80 -6.47 -2.64
CA ASN A 61 -7.93 -7.29 -2.24
C ASN A 61 -8.18 -8.40 -3.27
N LEU A 62 -8.23 -9.65 -2.82
CA LEU A 62 -8.41 -10.85 -3.63
C LEU A 62 -9.77 -10.93 -4.33
N GLU A 63 -10.83 -10.40 -3.71
CA GLU A 63 -12.21 -10.54 -4.20
C GLU A 63 -12.51 -9.53 -5.32
N ASN A 64 -12.08 -8.28 -5.14
CA ASN A 64 -12.42 -7.19 -6.07
C ASN A 64 -11.22 -6.63 -6.85
N ASN A 65 -10.01 -7.18 -6.64
CA ASN A 65 -8.75 -6.77 -7.27
C ASN A 65 -8.35 -5.30 -7.03
N LEU A 66 -8.95 -4.62 -6.06
CA LEU A 66 -8.54 -3.27 -5.71
C LEU A 66 -7.21 -3.27 -4.96
N ALA A 67 -6.28 -2.43 -5.41
CA ALA A 67 -5.07 -2.09 -4.69
C ALA A 67 -5.43 -1.24 -3.47
N LEU A 68 -5.05 -1.70 -2.29
CA LEU A 68 -5.21 -0.99 -1.02
C LEU A 68 -4.01 -0.07 -0.77
N GLY A 69 -2.83 -0.44 -1.25
CA GLY A 69 -1.63 0.37 -1.05
C GLY A 69 -0.41 -0.22 -1.73
N ILE A 70 0.68 0.55 -1.71
CA ILE A 70 2.02 0.12 -2.11
C ILE A 70 2.90 0.22 -0.87
N ALA A 71 3.74 -0.79 -0.64
CA ALA A 71 4.74 -0.77 0.41
C ALA A 71 6.11 -1.12 -0.18
N SER A 72 7.13 -0.36 0.23
CA SER A 72 8.53 -0.64 -0.12
C SER A 72 9.23 -1.23 1.08
N ALA A 73 10.16 -2.15 0.83
CA ALA A 73 10.94 -2.81 1.87
C ALA A 73 11.62 -1.80 2.83
N PRO A 74 11.77 -2.14 4.13
CA PRO A 74 11.36 -3.40 4.76
C PRO A 74 9.86 -3.45 5.08
N VAL A 75 9.22 -4.60 4.82
CA VAL A 75 7.78 -4.80 5.05
C VAL A 75 7.55 -6.09 5.82
N SER A 76 6.68 -6.03 6.82
CA SER A 76 6.16 -7.19 7.55
C SER A 76 4.64 -7.15 7.50
N LEU A 77 4.02 -8.19 6.94
CA LEU A 77 2.56 -8.27 6.75
C LEU A 77 2.05 -9.68 7.05
N GLY A 78 0.74 -9.80 7.27
CA GLY A 78 0.07 -11.08 7.54
C GLY A 78 -0.27 -11.32 9.00
N PHE A 79 0.04 -10.39 9.92
CA PHE A 79 -0.30 -10.54 11.34
C PHE A 79 -1.80 -10.69 11.62
N THR A 80 -2.65 -10.23 10.70
CA THR A 80 -4.11 -10.32 10.79
C THR A 80 -4.70 -11.46 9.95
N SER A 81 -3.86 -12.31 9.35
CA SER A 81 -4.33 -13.31 8.37
C SER A 81 -5.27 -14.35 8.98
N ALA A 82 -5.17 -14.61 10.29
CA ALA A 82 -6.12 -15.45 11.03
C ALA A 82 -7.56 -14.94 11.02
N LEU A 83 -7.76 -13.64 10.75
CA LEU A 83 -9.08 -12.99 10.79
C LEU A 83 -9.58 -12.57 9.40
N SER A 84 -8.68 -12.45 8.41
CA SER A 84 -9.05 -12.02 7.07
C SER A 84 -8.08 -12.58 6.02
N GLU A 85 -8.66 -13.31 5.08
CA GLU A 85 -7.95 -14.01 4.00
C GLU A 85 -7.99 -13.24 2.68
N LYS A 86 -8.56 -12.03 2.69
CA LYS A 86 -8.93 -11.29 1.49
C LYS A 86 -7.79 -10.51 0.87
N LEU A 87 -6.57 -10.64 1.37
CA LEU A 87 -5.43 -9.87 0.89
C LEU A 87 -4.45 -10.75 0.12
N LEU A 88 -3.85 -10.17 -0.92
CA LEU A 88 -2.66 -10.72 -1.57
C LEU A 88 -1.61 -9.62 -1.71
N LEU A 89 -0.34 -10.02 -1.75
CA LEU A 89 0.75 -9.14 -2.14
C LEU A 89 1.18 -9.47 -3.56
N ARG A 90 1.44 -8.44 -4.37
CA ARG A 90 1.98 -8.58 -5.73
C ARG A 90 3.29 -7.83 -5.85
N ALA A 91 4.35 -8.50 -6.29
CA ALA A 91 5.64 -7.88 -6.54
C ALA A 91 5.57 -6.89 -7.71
N LEU A 92 5.97 -5.63 -7.48
CA LEU A 92 6.04 -4.59 -8.53
C LEU A 92 7.40 -4.53 -9.21
N ASP A 93 8.42 -5.07 -8.56
CA ASP A 93 9.78 -5.33 -9.04
C ASP A 93 10.29 -6.67 -8.46
N GLU A 94 11.59 -6.95 -8.56
CA GLU A 94 12.18 -8.12 -7.91
C GLU A 94 12.19 -7.95 -6.38
N CYS A 95 11.55 -8.88 -5.68
CA CYS A 95 11.45 -8.87 -4.23
C CYS A 95 12.25 -10.00 -3.58
N GLU A 96 12.83 -9.73 -2.42
CA GLU A 96 13.41 -10.76 -1.55
C GLU A 96 12.46 -11.00 -0.37
N VAL A 97 11.86 -12.18 -0.31
CA VAL A 97 10.73 -12.49 0.59
C VAL A 97 10.99 -13.76 1.38
N ALA A 98 10.66 -13.73 2.66
CA ALA A 98 10.48 -14.91 3.50
C ALA A 98 9.01 -15.06 3.88
N THR A 99 8.53 -16.31 3.84
CA THR A 99 7.19 -16.68 4.27
C THR A 99 7.31 -17.50 5.55
N VAL A 100 6.61 -17.10 6.61
CA VAL A 100 6.67 -17.74 7.93
C VAL A 100 5.26 -18.02 8.42
N PRO A 101 4.94 -19.21 8.97
CA PRO A 101 3.64 -19.46 9.57
C PRO A 101 3.31 -18.46 10.68
N LEU A 102 2.06 -18.01 10.75
CA LEU A 102 1.59 -17.04 11.75
C LEU A 102 1.83 -17.58 13.17
N GLU A 103 1.54 -18.85 13.43
CA GLU A 103 1.79 -19.47 14.75
C GLU A 103 3.27 -19.39 15.17
N THR A 104 4.19 -19.61 14.23
CA THR A 104 5.63 -19.43 14.48
C THR A 104 5.96 -17.97 14.77
N VAL A 105 5.35 -17.03 14.05
CA VAL A 105 5.52 -15.59 14.31
C VAL A 105 5.00 -15.22 15.71
N MET A 106 3.84 -15.71 16.10
CA MET A 106 3.23 -15.45 17.41
C MET A 106 4.07 -16.01 18.55
N ALA A 107 4.57 -17.24 18.42
CA ALA A 107 5.49 -17.83 19.39
C ALA A 107 6.78 -16.98 19.52
N ARG A 108 7.36 -16.53 18.42
CA ARG A 108 8.55 -15.64 18.43
C ARG A 108 8.27 -14.29 19.09
N ILE A 109 7.08 -13.73 18.91
CA ILE A 109 6.70 -12.47 19.57
C ILE A 109 6.69 -12.66 21.09
N GLU A 110 6.13 -13.77 21.57
CA GLU A 110 6.09 -14.11 22.99
C GLU A 110 7.50 -14.36 23.55
N ASP A 111 8.24 -15.29 22.95
CA ASP A 111 9.56 -15.72 23.45
C ASP A 111 10.58 -14.57 23.49
N LYS A 112 10.54 -13.69 22.48
CA LYS A 112 11.45 -12.54 22.37
C LYS A 112 10.89 -11.27 23.01
N GLN A 113 9.72 -11.33 23.66
CA GLN A 113 9.06 -10.20 24.34
C GLN A 113 8.84 -8.98 23.41
N LEU A 114 8.39 -9.22 22.17
CA LEU A 114 8.25 -8.20 21.13
C LEU A 114 6.88 -7.51 21.12
N TRP A 115 6.01 -7.80 22.08
CA TRP A 115 4.65 -7.27 22.15
C TRP A 115 4.58 -5.75 22.12
N GLU A 116 5.51 -5.05 22.78
CA GLU A 116 5.54 -3.58 22.74
C GLU A 116 5.82 -3.05 21.33
N ILE A 117 6.82 -3.61 20.65
CA ILE A 117 7.19 -3.23 19.28
C ILE A 117 6.04 -3.56 18.32
N MET A 118 5.41 -4.72 18.48
CA MET A 118 4.25 -5.12 17.71
C MET A 118 3.07 -4.17 17.93
N ALA A 119 2.73 -3.85 19.17
CA ALA A 119 1.64 -2.92 19.48
C ALA A 119 1.89 -1.53 18.87
N ARG A 120 3.11 -1.00 19.00
CA ARG A 120 3.50 0.27 18.38
C ARG A 120 3.44 0.22 16.85
N HIS A 121 3.83 -0.89 16.24
CA HIS A 121 3.66 -1.12 14.81
C HIS A 121 2.19 -1.10 14.40
N MET A 122 1.34 -1.80 15.15
CA MET A 122 -0.09 -1.88 14.89
C MET A 122 -0.82 -0.55 15.06
N ILE A 123 -0.38 0.35 15.96
CA ILE A 123 -0.90 1.72 16.05
C ILE A 123 -0.72 2.46 14.72
N ILE A 124 0.47 2.37 14.11
CA ILE A 124 0.77 3.01 12.83
C ILE A 124 -0.07 2.39 11.71
N VAL A 125 -0.14 1.06 11.63
CA VAL A 125 -0.96 0.35 10.63
C VAL A 125 -2.43 0.73 10.76
N THR A 126 -2.96 0.76 11.98
CA THR A 126 -4.35 1.11 12.27
C THR A 126 -4.67 2.54 11.86
N ASN A 127 -3.78 3.50 12.13
CA ASN A 127 -3.97 4.88 11.69
C ASN A 127 -4.05 4.97 10.15
N LYS A 128 -3.21 4.21 9.42
CA LYS A 128 -3.29 4.16 7.96
C LYS A 128 -4.62 3.61 7.46
N LEU A 129 -5.16 2.58 8.12
CA LEU A 129 -6.48 2.03 7.79
C LEU A 129 -7.59 3.06 8.01
N PHE A 130 -7.53 3.87 9.08
CA PHE A 130 -8.49 4.95 9.30
C PHE A 130 -8.43 6.03 8.22
N ILE A 131 -7.22 6.46 7.83
CA ILE A 131 -7.05 7.44 6.75
C ILE A 131 -7.58 6.87 5.42
N GLN A 132 -7.31 5.61 5.11
CA GLN A 132 -7.84 4.95 3.91
C GLN A 132 -9.37 4.85 3.95
N ASN A 133 -9.95 4.54 5.11
CA ASN A 133 -11.40 4.51 5.29
C ASN A 133 -12.04 5.90 5.08
N GLU A 134 -11.42 6.95 5.60
CA GLU A 134 -11.86 8.33 5.37
C GLU A 134 -11.82 8.69 3.88
N MET A 135 -10.75 8.33 3.17
CA MET A 135 -10.62 8.55 1.72
C MET A 135 -11.66 7.75 0.92
N ALA A 136 -11.96 6.52 1.32
CA ALA A 136 -12.96 5.68 0.68
C ALA A 136 -14.39 6.20 0.92
N ALA A 137 -14.63 6.81 2.08
CA ALA A 137 -15.88 7.46 2.44
C ALA A 137 -16.01 8.90 1.92
N ALA A 138 -15.12 9.32 1.02
CA ALA A 138 -15.13 10.69 0.50
C ALA A 138 -16.49 11.03 -0.16
N PRO A 139 -17.01 12.26 0.03
CA PRO A 139 -18.40 12.58 -0.31
C PRO A 139 -18.72 12.48 -1.79
N THR A 140 -17.76 12.78 -2.66
CA THR A 140 -17.95 12.76 -4.11
C THR A 140 -16.90 11.94 -4.84
N THR A 141 -17.25 11.49 -6.04
CA THR A 141 -16.31 10.88 -6.99
C THR A 141 -15.11 11.77 -7.30
N TYR A 142 -15.30 13.09 -7.31
CA TYR A 142 -14.22 14.04 -7.53
C TYR A 142 -13.26 14.07 -6.33
N ASP A 143 -13.78 14.06 -5.11
CA ASP A 143 -12.96 14.01 -3.89
C ASP A 143 -12.11 12.73 -3.86
N VAL A 144 -12.71 11.58 -4.18
CA VAL A 144 -11.98 10.31 -4.32
C VAL A 144 -10.84 10.44 -5.34
N LEU A 145 -11.08 11.06 -6.50
CA LEU A 145 -10.04 11.28 -7.51
C LEU A 145 -8.92 12.20 -7.01
N CYS A 146 -9.26 13.30 -6.34
CA CYS A 146 -8.28 14.22 -5.75
C CYS A 146 -7.39 13.53 -4.72
N TYR A 147 -7.98 12.72 -3.85
CA TYR A 147 -7.24 11.90 -2.88
C TYR A 147 -6.27 10.94 -3.56
N GLN A 148 -6.69 10.26 -4.62
CA GLN A 148 -5.82 9.35 -5.36
C GLN A 148 -4.70 10.08 -6.10
N LEU A 149 -4.95 11.26 -6.65
CA LEU A 149 -3.91 12.10 -7.26
C LEU A 149 -2.87 12.54 -6.23
N GLN A 150 -3.32 13.02 -5.06
CA GLN A 150 -2.43 13.37 -3.96
C GLN A 150 -1.62 12.16 -3.49
N ALA A 151 -2.25 10.99 -3.40
CA ALA A 151 -1.57 9.75 -3.02
C ALA A 151 -0.50 9.35 -4.04
N LEU A 152 -0.80 9.50 -5.34
CA LEU A 152 0.16 9.26 -6.42
C LEU A 152 1.32 10.26 -6.40
N ASP A 153 1.07 11.53 -6.10
CA ASP A 153 2.12 12.55 -5.97
C ASP A 153 3.12 12.22 -4.85
N LYS A 154 2.65 11.55 -3.79
CA LYS A 154 3.48 11.08 -2.67
C LYS A 154 4.12 9.70 -2.88
N GLU A 155 3.83 9.03 -4.00
CA GLU A 155 4.57 7.81 -4.35
C GLU A 155 6.01 8.13 -4.74
N SER A 156 6.90 7.14 -4.61
CA SER A 156 8.27 7.27 -5.09
C SER A 156 8.33 7.48 -6.60
N ASP A 157 9.39 8.11 -7.08
CA ASP A 157 9.59 8.34 -8.52
C ASP A 157 9.57 7.04 -9.32
N SER A 158 10.12 5.95 -8.76
CA SER A 158 10.07 4.62 -9.37
C SER A 158 8.64 4.17 -9.67
N ILE A 159 7.70 4.40 -8.74
CA ILE A 159 6.28 4.07 -8.94
C ILE A 159 5.62 5.06 -9.91
N ARG A 160 5.83 6.36 -9.72
CA ARG A 160 5.24 7.42 -10.57
C ARG A 160 5.64 7.28 -12.04
N GLN A 161 6.83 6.77 -12.31
CA GLN A 161 7.32 6.51 -13.67
C GLN A 161 6.76 5.23 -14.29
N GLN A 162 6.25 4.28 -13.50
CA GLN A 162 5.76 3.00 -14.00
C GLN A 162 4.25 2.97 -14.27
N ILE A 163 3.48 3.87 -13.67
CA ILE A 163 2.01 3.84 -13.75
C ILE A 163 1.42 5.13 -14.31
N ALA A 164 0.46 5.01 -15.22
CA ALA A 164 -0.33 6.13 -15.68
C ALA A 164 -1.31 6.58 -14.57
N ALA A 165 -1.55 7.89 -14.46
CA ALA A 165 -2.40 8.45 -13.41
C ALA A 165 -3.82 7.86 -13.42
N TYR A 166 -4.41 7.68 -14.60
CA TYR A 166 -5.73 7.07 -14.73
C TYR A 166 -5.74 5.61 -14.22
N GLN A 167 -4.68 4.84 -14.51
CA GLN A 167 -4.60 3.44 -14.11
C GLN A 167 -4.44 3.34 -12.60
N TYR A 168 -3.57 4.18 -12.00
CA TYR A 168 -3.40 4.24 -10.55
C TYR A 168 -4.73 4.48 -9.81
N ILE A 169 -5.56 5.38 -10.33
CA ILE A 169 -6.89 5.70 -9.77
C ILE A 169 -7.86 4.52 -9.95
N LEU A 170 -7.90 3.91 -11.14
CA LEU A 170 -8.81 2.78 -11.42
C LEU A 170 -8.45 1.54 -10.60
N ASP A 171 -7.17 1.27 -10.38
CA ASP A 171 -6.72 0.15 -9.57
C ASP A 171 -7.15 0.28 -8.10
N ARG A 172 -7.51 1.47 -7.64
CA ARG A 172 -7.74 1.79 -6.22
C ARG A 172 -9.16 2.24 -5.91
N THR A 173 -10.02 2.33 -6.91
CA THR A 173 -11.35 2.89 -6.76
C THR A 173 -12.37 2.15 -7.61
N HIS A 174 -13.65 2.29 -7.26
CA HIS A 174 -14.76 1.80 -8.09
C HIS A 174 -15.21 2.82 -9.16
N LEU A 175 -14.39 3.84 -9.44
CA LEU A 175 -14.74 4.85 -10.43
C LEU A 175 -14.71 4.26 -11.84
N SER A 176 -15.64 4.69 -12.69
CA SER A 176 -15.62 4.27 -14.08
C SER A 176 -14.45 4.90 -14.83
N ARG A 177 -13.89 4.16 -15.79
CA ARG A 177 -12.81 4.65 -16.66
C ARG A 177 -13.19 5.94 -17.39
N SER A 178 -14.43 6.05 -17.88
CA SER A 178 -14.89 7.26 -18.57
C SER A 178 -14.93 8.47 -17.64
N SER A 179 -15.41 8.31 -16.41
CA SER A 179 -15.44 9.39 -15.41
C SER A 179 -14.03 9.84 -15.01
N VAL A 180 -13.12 8.91 -14.74
CA VAL A 180 -11.71 9.22 -14.43
C VAL A 180 -11.05 9.98 -15.58
N MET A 181 -11.18 9.49 -16.81
CA MET A 181 -10.58 10.13 -17.98
C MET A 181 -11.15 11.53 -18.22
N LYS A 182 -12.46 11.71 -18.08
CA LYS A 182 -13.13 13.02 -18.20
C LYS A 182 -12.59 14.02 -17.17
N MET A 183 -12.49 13.62 -15.91
CA MET A 183 -11.99 14.50 -14.84
C MET A 183 -10.51 14.84 -15.04
N LEU A 184 -9.66 13.86 -15.35
CA LEU A 184 -8.23 14.11 -15.61
C LEU A 184 -8.01 15.05 -16.81
N ALA A 185 -8.77 14.87 -17.89
CA ALA A 185 -8.70 15.75 -19.06
C ALA A 185 -9.10 17.19 -18.70
N ALA A 186 -10.14 17.36 -17.89
CA ALA A 186 -10.61 18.66 -17.45
C ALA A 186 -9.61 19.34 -16.49
N LEU A 187 -9.03 18.57 -15.54
CA LEU A 187 -7.97 19.06 -14.65
C LEU A 187 -6.71 19.49 -15.41
N LYS A 188 -6.29 18.70 -16.41
CA LYS A 188 -5.17 19.04 -17.29
C LYS A 188 -5.46 20.31 -18.10
N LYS A 189 -6.65 20.40 -18.73
CA LYS A 189 -7.06 21.58 -19.52
C LYS A 189 -7.11 22.85 -18.68
N GLY A 190 -7.54 22.74 -17.42
CA GLY A 190 -7.56 23.86 -16.47
C GLY A 190 -6.19 24.23 -15.89
N GLY A 191 -5.12 23.50 -16.22
CA GLY A 191 -3.78 23.75 -15.68
C GLY A 191 -3.60 23.37 -14.22
N TYR A 192 -4.49 22.56 -13.64
CA TYR A 192 -4.45 22.13 -12.25
C TYR A 192 -3.41 21.03 -12.01
N ILE A 193 -3.22 20.17 -13.00
CA ILE A 193 -2.26 19.07 -12.99
C ILE A 193 -1.45 19.06 -14.28
N GLU A 194 -0.28 18.46 -14.22
CA GLU A 194 0.59 18.22 -15.36
C GLU A 194 0.72 16.72 -15.62
N LEU A 195 0.34 16.31 -16.84
CA LEU A 195 0.42 14.93 -17.29
C LEU A 195 1.24 14.83 -18.58
N GLU A 196 2.29 14.01 -18.53
CA GLU A 196 3.13 13.65 -19.67
C GLU A 196 2.97 12.17 -19.97
N GLN A 197 2.59 11.83 -21.21
CA GLN A 197 2.32 10.43 -21.61
C GLN A 197 1.37 9.69 -20.63
N GLY A 198 0.45 10.43 -20.00
CA GLY A 198 -0.50 9.90 -19.01
C GLY A 198 0.04 9.76 -17.58
N LYS A 199 1.32 10.01 -17.33
CA LYS A 199 1.95 9.97 -15.99
C LYS A 199 1.81 11.31 -15.29
N LEU A 200 1.63 11.29 -13.97
CA LEU A 200 1.53 12.50 -13.16
C LEU A 200 2.91 13.12 -12.92
N VAL A 201 3.14 14.31 -13.46
CA VAL A 201 4.39 15.07 -13.30
C VAL A 201 4.29 16.01 -12.11
N ALA A 202 3.19 16.76 -12.01
CA ALA A 202 2.98 17.69 -10.91
C ALA A 202 1.50 17.93 -10.65
N ILE A 203 1.18 18.23 -9.39
CA ILE A 203 -0.07 18.86 -8.98
C ILE A 203 0.24 20.32 -8.67
N LYS A 204 -0.33 21.25 -9.44
CA LYS A 204 -0.15 22.69 -9.21
C LYS A 204 -1.10 23.18 -8.11
N HIS A 205 -2.38 22.89 -8.28
CA HIS A 205 -3.43 23.10 -7.28
C HIS A 205 -4.66 22.28 -7.68
N LEU A 206 -5.39 21.69 -6.72
CA LEU A 206 -6.66 21.02 -6.99
C LEU A 206 -7.82 21.91 -6.54
N PRO A 207 -8.76 22.26 -7.43
CA PRO A 207 -9.87 23.13 -7.06
C PRO A 207 -10.79 22.42 -6.06
N ALA A 208 -11.38 23.19 -5.15
CA ALA A 208 -12.23 22.66 -4.08
C ALA A 208 -13.54 22.02 -4.58
N ARG A 209 -13.97 22.34 -5.80
CA ARG A 209 -15.20 21.81 -6.42
C ARG A 209 -15.01 21.67 -7.93
N PHE A 210 -15.66 20.66 -8.51
CA PHE A 210 -15.64 20.35 -9.94
C PHE A 210 -17.00 19.87 -10.43
#